data_AF-A0A6L5YU34-F1
#
_entry.id   AF-A0A6L5YU34-F1
#
_cell.length_a   1.000
_cell.length_b   1.000
_cell.length_c   1.000
_cell.angle_alpha   90.00
_cell.angle_beta   90.00
_cell.angle_gamma   90.00
#
_symmetry.space_group_name_H-M   'P 1'
#
loop_
_entity.id
_entity.type
_entity.pdbx_description
1 polymer ?
#
loop_
_entity_poly.entity_id
_entity_poly.type
_entity_poly.pdbx_seq_one_letter_code
_entity_poly.pdbx_strand_id
1 'polypeptide(L)'
;MSARNNDPKGRYRSETIAYRCSPEERKELDKRWRLLGYGTKQDYVLDAVLHNQVEAKGNPQMLVNFRKELQEILSELQRIDEITPVDEELFTPIRTMLEILEAFKAEADAKDSKKKAKTDKFLERRHYRE
;
A
#
# COMPACT_ATOMS: atom_id res chain seq x y z
N MET A 1 -5.18 24.41 19.99
CA MET A 1 -4.81 23.50 18.88
C MET A 1 -4.54 24.34 17.64
N SER A 2 -3.39 24.17 16.98
CA SER A 2 -2.95 25.02 15.85
C SER A 2 -3.40 24.45 14.51
N ALA A 3 -3.61 25.32 13.50
CA ALA A 3 -3.99 24.95 12.13
C ALA A 3 -3.03 23.93 11.47
N ARG A 4 -1.78 23.86 11.93
CA ARG A 4 -0.77 22.89 11.46
C ARG A 4 -1.13 21.44 11.77
N ASN A 5 -2.04 21.22 12.72
CA ASN A 5 -2.46 19.89 13.14
C ASN A 5 -3.68 19.35 12.37
N ASN A 6 -4.16 20.09 11.36
CA ASN A 6 -5.24 19.64 10.49
C ASN A 6 -4.71 18.88 9.27
N ASP A 7 -5.46 17.85 8.87
CA ASP A 7 -5.31 17.26 7.55
C ASP A 7 -5.97 18.16 6.46
N PRO A 8 -5.81 17.85 5.16
CA PRO A 8 -6.43 18.61 4.08
C PRO A 8 -7.97 18.67 4.13
N LYS A 9 -8.61 17.82 4.95
CA LYS A 9 -10.07 17.75 5.14
C LYS A 9 -10.53 18.44 6.44
N GLY A 10 -9.63 19.12 7.13
CA GLY A 10 -9.94 19.89 8.35
C GLY A 10 -10.07 19.05 9.63
N ARG A 11 -9.62 17.79 9.63
CA ARG A 11 -9.61 16.92 10.81
C ARG A 11 -8.33 17.09 11.60
N TYR A 12 -8.44 17.13 12.93
CA TYR A 12 -7.29 17.22 13.81
C TYR A 12 -6.56 15.87 13.92
N ARG A 13 -5.23 15.88 13.77
CA ARG A 13 -4.37 14.72 14.07
C ARG A 13 -4.24 14.54 15.59
N SER A 14 -5.16 13.79 16.19
CA SER A 14 -5.21 13.51 17.64
C SER A 14 -4.48 12.22 18.05
N GLU A 15 -4.32 11.28 17.12
CA GLU A 15 -3.77 9.94 17.40
C GLU A 15 -2.24 9.89 17.21
N THR A 16 -1.57 9.09 18.05
CA THR A 16 -0.12 8.86 17.97
C THR A 16 0.19 7.42 17.62
N ILE A 17 1.00 7.22 16.57
CA ILE A 17 1.50 5.90 16.18
C ILE A 17 3.00 5.84 16.44
N ALA A 18 3.45 4.85 17.22
CA ALA A 18 4.85 4.65 17.57
C ALA A 18 5.37 3.31 17.03
N TYR A 19 6.56 3.34 16.43
CA TYR A 19 7.26 2.15 15.93
C TYR A 19 8.65 2.04 16.54
N ARG A 20 9.15 0.81 16.67
CA ARG A 20 10.53 0.55 17.08
C ARG A 20 11.42 0.60 15.85
N CYS A 21 12.54 1.32 15.95
CA CYS A 21 13.57 1.36 14.93
C CYS A 21 14.95 1.34 15.59
N SER A 22 15.93 0.83 14.85
CA SER A 22 17.34 0.93 15.19
C SER A 22 17.84 2.38 15.07
N PRO A 23 18.97 2.72 15.70
CA PRO A 23 19.58 4.04 15.56
C PRO A 23 19.95 4.39 14.10
N GLU A 24 20.28 3.39 13.30
CA GLU A 24 20.68 3.55 11.89
C GLU A 24 19.47 3.87 11.01
N GLU A 25 18.40 3.09 11.13
CA GLU A 25 17.12 3.35 10.45
C GLU A 25 16.57 4.74 10.80
N ARG A 26 16.71 5.15 12.07
CA ARG A 26 16.32 6.51 12.49
C ARG A 26 17.12 7.59 11.79
N LYS A 27 18.44 7.43 11.65
CA LYS A 27 19.30 8.41 10.94
C LYS A 27 18.95 8.49 9.46
N GLU A 28 18.64 7.35 8.85
CA GLU A 28 18.24 7.30 7.45
C GLU A 28 16.91 8.02 7.21
N LEU A 29 15.90 7.72 8.03
CA LEU A 29 14.62 8.44 8.00
C LEU A 29 14.86 9.95 8.15
N ASP A 30 15.69 10.34 9.13
CA ASP A 30 16.04 11.74 9.41
C ASP A 30 16.72 12.47 8.24
N LYS A 31 17.42 11.73 7.40
CA LYS A 31 18.04 12.26 6.19
C LYS A 31 17.01 12.38 5.07
N ARG A 32 16.18 11.34 4.88
CA ARG A 32 15.19 11.28 3.78
C ARG A 32 14.15 12.39 3.86
N TRP A 33 13.49 12.61 5.00
CA TRP A 33 12.44 13.64 5.08
C TRP A 33 12.98 15.05 4.81
N ARG A 34 14.23 15.33 5.22
CA ARG A 34 14.91 16.61 4.96
C ARG A 34 15.25 16.77 3.47
N LEU A 35 15.77 15.71 2.84
CA LEU A 35 16.12 15.73 1.42
C LEU A 35 14.89 15.89 0.53
N LEU A 36 13.77 15.30 0.93
CA LEU A 36 12.50 15.38 0.21
C LEU A 36 11.71 16.67 0.52
N GLY A 37 12.27 17.56 1.35
CA GLY A 37 11.71 18.89 1.60
C GLY A 37 10.46 18.91 2.49
N TYR A 38 10.17 17.85 3.24
CA TYR A 38 9.03 17.85 4.16
C TYR A 38 9.26 18.82 5.32
N GLY A 39 8.22 19.54 5.72
CA GLY A 39 8.27 20.46 6.86
C GLY A 39 8.33 19.73 8.21
N THR A 40 7.82 18.49 8.28
CA THR A 40 7.87 17.65 9.48
C THR A 40 8.13 16.18 9.13
N LYS A 41 8.66 15.42 10.10
CA LYS A 41 8.82 13.96 9.97
C LYS A 41 7.48 13.23 9.85
N GLN A 42 6.44 13.76 10.50
CA GLN A 42 5.10 13.17 10.50
C GLN A 42 4.51 13.19 9.09
N ASP A 43 4.64 14.32 8.37
CA ASP A 43 4.14 14.44 7.00
C ASP A 43 4.83 13.44 6.08
N TYR A 44 6.16 13.32 6.19
CA TYR A 44 6.92 12.34 5.41
C TYR A 44 6.48 10.90 5.67
N VAL A 45 6.35 10.51 6.95
CA VAL A 45 5.98 9.13 7.30
C VAL A 45 4.53 8.83 6.88
N LEU A 46 3.60 9.76 7.08
CA LEU A 46 2.22 9.58 6.62
C LEU A 46 2.15 9.44 5.11
N ASP A 47 2.81 10.33 4.37
CA ASP A 47 2.82 10.30 2.91
C ASP A 47 3.50 9.02 2.38
N ALA A 48 4.62 8.62 2.98
CA ALA A 48 5.34 7.40 2.63
C ALA A 48 4.56 6.12 2.99
N VAL A 49 3.72 6.13 4.02
CA VAL A 49 2.92 4.95 4.40
C VAL A 49 1.64 4.87 3.57
N LEU A 50 1.02 6.01 3.26
CA LEU A 50 -0.26 6.06 2.54
C LEU A 50 -0.12 5.93 1.02
N HIS A 51 1.01 6.38 0.43
CA HIS A 51 1.13 6.51 -1.03
C HIS A 51 2.29 5.72 -1.66
N ASN A 52 3.03 4.89 -0.90
CA ASN A 52 4.05 4.02 -1.50
C ASN A 52 3.43 2.75 -2.10
N GLN A 53 4.07 2.26 -3.17
CA GLN A 53 3.79 0.96 -3.77
C GLN A 53 3.97 -0.15 -2.73
N VAL A 54 2.87 -0.79 -2.31
CA VAL A 54 2.90 -1.86 -1.30
C VAL A 54 3.31 -3.17 -1.97
N GLU A 55 4.50 -3.70 -1.67
CA GLU A 55 4.84 -5.09 -1.99
C GLU A 55 4.09 -6.03 -1.03
N ALA A 56 3.02 -6.65 -1.52
CA ALA A 56 2.16 -7.51 -0.74
C ALA A 56 2.82 -8.89 -0.50
N LYS A 57 3.27 -9.15 0.73
CA LYS A 57 4.00 -10.38 1.09
C LYS A 57 3.14 -11.65 1.23
N GLY A 58 1.80 -11.55 1.15
CA GLY A 58 0.89 -12.71 1.12
C GLY A 58 0.86 -13.57 2.39
N ASN A 59 0.21 -13.08 3.44
CA ASN A 59 -0.13 -13.88 4.63
C ASN A 59 -1.63 -14.25 4.59
N PRO A 60 -2.05 -15.49 4.94
CA PRO A 60 -3.46 -15.85 5.10
C PRO A 60 -4.32 -14.86 5.92
N GLN A 61 -3.74 -14.22 6.94
CA GLN A 61 -4.42 -13.21 7.75
C GLN A 61 -4.87 -11.98 6.93
N MET A 62 -4.16 -11.67 5.84
CA MET A 62 -4.53 -10.62 4.91
C MET A 62 -5.88 -10.90 4.25
N LEU A 63 -6.09 -12.14 3.77
CA LEU A 63 -7.36 -12.53 3.13
C LEU A 63 -8.53 -12.48 4.11
N VAL A 64 -8.28 -12.83 5.38
CA VAL A 64 -9.27 -12.71 6.46
C VAL A 64 -9.64 -11.25 6.70
N ASN A 65 -8.66 -10.35 6.76
CA ASN A 65 -8.90 -8.93 6.95
C ASN A 65 -9.58 -8.29 5.74
N PHE A 66 -9.19 -8.67 4.52
CA PHE A 66 -9.84 -8.24 3.28
C PHE A 66 -11.32 -8.60 3.27
N ARG A 67 -11.66 -9.82 3.69
CA ARG A 67 -13.06 -10.24 3.78
C ARG A 67 -13.87 -9.39 4.76
N LYS A 68 -13.28 -8.99 5.90
CA LYS A 68 -13.95 -8.13 6.89
C LYS A 68 -14.21 -6.74 6.34
N GLU A 69 -13.18 -6.12 5.77
CA GLU A 69 -13.30 -4.80 5.17
C GLU A 69 -14.31 -4.76 4.02
N LEU A 70 -14.34 -5.80 3.16
CA LEU A 70 -15.39 -5.92 2.12
C LEU A 70 -16.79 -6.03 2.71
N GLN A 71 -16.96 -6.67 3.87
CA GLN A 71 -18.26 -6.72 4.56
C GLN A 71 -18.66 -5.36 5.13
N GLU A 72 -17.70 -4.61 5.69
CA GLU A 72 -17.93 -3.25 6.18
C GLU A 72 -18.33 -2.31 5.04
N ILE A 73 -17.58 -2.32 3.92
CA ILE A 73 -17.93 -1.58 2.71
C ILE A 73 -19.32 -1.94 2.21
N LEU A 74 -19.66 -3.24 2.14
CA LEU A 74 -20.96 -3.70 1.67
C LEU A 74 -22.08 -3.20 2.61
N SER A 75 -21.83 -3.19 3.92
CA SER A 75 -22.78 -2.66 4.90
C SER A 75 -22.98 -1.14 4.77
N GLU A 76 -21.92 -0.38 4.49
CA GLU A 76 -22.02 1.07 4.27
C GLU A 76 -22.70 1.38 2.92
N LEU A 77 -22.40 0.62 1.87
CA LEU A 77 -23.12 0.72 0.58
C LEU A 77 -24.61 0.39 0.71
N GLN A 78 -24.97 -0.61 1.52
CA GLN A 78 -26.38 -0.96 1.79
C GLN A 78 -27.12 0.11 2.63
N ARG A 79 -26.39 0.95 3.36
CA ARG A 79 -26.97 2.09 4.11
C ARG A 79 -27.22 3.31 3.24
N ILE A 80 -26.56 3.43 2.08
CA ILE A 80 -26.73 4.55 1.17
C ILE A 80 -28.04 4.35 0.39
N ASP A 81 -29.13 4.88 0.95
CA ASP A 81 -30.42 4.99 0.27
C ASP A 81 -30.46 6.32 -0.52
N GLU A 82 -30.17 6.21 -1.82
CA GLU A 82 -30.33 7.11 -2.97
C GLU A 82 -30.01 8.63 -2.93
N ILE A 83 -29.76 9.34 -1.82
CA ILE A 83 -29.66 10.83 -1.87
C ILE A 83 -28.43 11.44 -1.14
N THR A 84 -27.58 10.67 -0.47
CA THR A 84 -26.38 11.26 0.17
C THR A 84 -25.16 11.28 -0.78
N PRO A 85 -24.42 12.41 -0.87
CA PRO A 85 -23.16 12.42 -1.60
C PRO A 85 -22.20 11.42 -0.93
N VAL A 86 -21.80 10.40 -1.70
CA VAL A 86 -20.90 9.34 -1.25
C VAL A 86 -19.54 9.96 -0.96
N ASP A 87 -19.05 9.83 0.28
CA ASP A 87 -17.71 10.29 0.64
C ASP A 87 -16.66 9.51 -0.17
N GLU A 88 -15.75 10.23 -0.83
CA GLU A 88 -14.65 9.64 -1.58
C GLU A 88 -13.75 8.77 -0.69
N GLU A 89 -13.74 9.02 0.64
CA GLU A 89 -13.04 8.14 1.60
C GLU A 89 -13.60 6.73 1.67
N LEU A 90 -14.89 6.54 1.36
CA LEU A 90 -15.55 5.22 1.36
C LEU A 90 -14.84 4.24 0.42
N PHE A 91 -14.24 4.74 -0.65
CA PHE A 91 -13.54 3.93 -1.64
C PHE A 91 -12.06 3.74 -1.34
N THR A 92 -11.51 4.41 -0.31
CA THR A 92 -10.09 4.27 0.08
C THR A 92 -9.73 2.81 0.39
N PRO A 93 -10.51 2.07 1.19
CA PRO A 93 -10.19 0.67 1.46
C PRO A 93 -10.26 -0.20 0.20
N ILE A 94 -11.23 0.06 -0.70
CA ILE A 94 -11.34 -0.64 -1.99
C ILE A 94 -10.10 -0.39 -2.85
N ARG A 95 -9.64 0.86 -2.93
CA ARG A 95 -8.44 1.23 -3.70
C ARG A 95 -7.18 0.57 -3.15
N THR A 96 -7.00 0.58 -1.82
CA THR A 96 -5.90 -0.12 -1.15
C THR A 96 -5.92 -1.63 -1.42
N MET A 97 -7.10 -2.26 -1.42
CA MET A 97 -7.22 -3.67 -1.77
C MET A 97 -6.87 -3.95 -3.24
N LEU A 98 -7.31 -3.09 -4.16
CA LEU A 98 -6.97 -3.19 -5.58
C LEU A 98 -5.46 -3.10 -5.80
N GLU A 99 -4.80 -2.10 -5.19
CA GLU A 99 -3.35 -1.93 -5.27
C GLU A 99 -2.59 -3.17 -4.75
N ILE A 100 -3.08 -3.79 -3.67
CA ILE A 100 -2.52 -5.04 -3.14
C ILE A 100 -2.73 -6.22 -4.12
N LEU A 101 -3.92 -6.37 -4.70
CA LEU A 101 -4.20 -7.44 -5.67
C LEU A 101 -3.38 -7.27 -6.96
N GLU A 102 -3.19 -6.03 -7.41
CA GLU A 102 -2.33 -5.70 -8.54
C GLU A 102 -0.86 -6.03 -8.25
N ALA A 103 -0.37 -5.74 -7.03
CA ALA A 103 0.97 -6.11 -6.62
C ALA A 103 1.19 -7.64 -6.65
N PHE A 104 0.23 -8.44 -6.19
CA PHE A 104 0.30 -9.91 -6.30
C PHE A 104 0.31 -10.40 -7.74
N LYS A 105 -0.53 -9.79 -8.60
CA LYS A 105 -0.58 -10.14 -10.02
C LYS A 105 0.76 -9.83 -10.70
N ALA A 106 1.33 -8.65 -10.44
CA ALA A 106 2.64 -8.27 -10.95
C ALA A 106 3.75 -9.23 -10.50
N GLU A 107 3.74 -9.68 -9.24
CA GLU A 107 4.66 -10.70 -8.76
C GLU A 107 4.50 -12.06 -9.47
N ALA A 108 3.26 -12.48 -9.72
CA ALA A 108 2.96 -13.74 -10.41
C ALA A 108 3.45 -13.69 -11.87
N ASP A 109 3.13 -12.60 -12.59
CA ASP A 109 3.55 -12.36 -13.97
C ASP A 109 5.09 -12.29 -14.08
N ALA A 110 5.75 -11.68 -13.09
CA ALA A 110 7.21 -11.64 -13.00
C ALA A 110 7.83 -13.03 -12.74
N LYS A 111 7.16 -13.92 -12.00
CA LYS A 111 7.62 -15.29 -11.77
C LYS A 111 7.43 -16.16 -13.02
N ASP A 112 6.33 -15.98 -13.75
CA ASP A 112 6.02 -16.77 -14.95
C ASP A 112 6.89 -16.36 -16.15
N SER A 113 7.17 -15.07 -16.33
CA SER A 113 8.15 -14.60 -17.32
C SER A 113 9.56 -15.14 -17.06
N LYS A 114 10.01 -15.18 -15.79
CA LYS A 114 11.29 -15.79 -15.41
C LYS A 114 11.32 -17.30 -15.65
N LYS A 115 10.21 -18.02 -15.47
CA LYS A 115 10.12 -19.44 -15.82
C LYS A 115 10.25 -19.64 -17.32
N LYS A 116 9.48 -18.92 -18.14
CA LYS A 116 9.55 -19.00 -19.61
C LYS A 116 10.96 -18.74 -20.14
N ALA A 117 11.62 -17.68 -19.68
CA ALA A 117 13.00 -17.38 -20.08
C ALA A 117 14.00 -18.48 -19.72
N LYS A 118 13.81 -19.19 -18.59
CA LYS A 118 14.64 -20.36 -18.24
C LYS A 118 14.36 -21.55 -19.16
N THR A 119 13.09 -21.79 -19.51
CA THR A 119 12.69 -22.87 -20.42
C THR A 119 13.24 -22.65 -21.82
N ASP A 120 13.12 -21.43 -22.36
CA ASP A 120 13.64 -21.08 -23.70
C ASP A 120 15.16 -21.25 -23.77
N LYS A 121 15.87 -20.76 -22.75
CA LYS A 121 17.34 -20.94 -22.65
C LYS A 121 17.75 -22.40 -22.52
N PHE A 122 16.92 -23.25 -21.92
CA PHE A 122 17.15 -24.70 -21.84
C PHE A 122 16.93 -25.37 -23.19
N LEU A 123 15.89 -24.98 -23.94
CA LEU A 123 15.59 -25.49 -25.27
C LEU A 123 16.67 -25.08 -26.29
N GLU A 124 17.12 -23.82 -26.28
CA GLU A 124 18.25 -23.36 -27.10
C GLU A 124 19.52 -24.18 -26.85
N ARG A 125 19.83 -24.48 -25.58
CA ARG A 125 21.00 -25.30 -25.23
C ARG A 125 20.90 -26.76 -25.69
N ARG A 126 19.69 -27.28 -25.87
CA ARG A 126 19.47 -28.62 -26.45
C ARG A 126 19.65 -28.60 -27.97
N HIS A 127 19.14 -27.58 -28.66
CA HIS A 127 19.28 -27.45 -30.11
C HIS A 127 20.73 -27.32 -30.59
N TYR A 128 21.65 -26.80 -29.76
CA TYR A 128 23.08 -26.73 -30.07
C TYR A 128 23.89 -28.00 -29.70
N ARG A 129 23.24 -29.05 -29.17
CA ARG A 129 23.89 -30.31 -28.77
C ARG A 129 23.65 -31.49 -29.73
N GLU A 130 22.82 -31.29 -30.75
CA GLU A 130 22.63 -32.21 -31.90
C GLU A 130 23.42 -31.69 -33.11
#